data_AF-A0A7S1VVW5-F1
#
_entry.id   AF-A0A7S1VVW5-F1
#
_cell.length_a   1.000
_cell.length_b   1.000
_cell.length_c   1.000
_cell.angle_alpha   90.00
_cell.angle_beta   90.00
_cell.angle_gamma   90.00
#
_symmetry.space_group_name_H-M   'P 1'
#
loop_
_entity.id
_entity.type
_entity.pdbx_description
1 polymer ?
#
loop_
_entity_poly.entity_id
_entity_poly.type
_entity_poly.pdbx_seq_one_letter_code
_entity_poly.pdbx_strand_id
1 'polypeptide(L)'
;EIPPSYVWEEILHCLPHVKKLRILYCAPDCPAAPTTGYLSVENCPECISQNRERLISLHIGTYHDYLDSDNFDGTKPDLVVGFNTGIHEEESERWLRTIDRVLDMQVPTVFTAFHLDEALLDMTLVKILRANIMDDPPTLNPFRDRHECIDSQQTKERTDGFYQGNMYCILFCGRR
;
A
#
# COMPACT_ATOMS: atom_id res chain seq x y z
N GLU A 1 -2.88 -6.69 -11.26
CA GLU A 1 -4.35 -6.90 -11.27
C GLU A 1 -4.98 -5.91 -10.30
N ILE A 2 -6.05 -5.21 -10.68
CA ILE A 2 -6.76 -4.33 -9.72
C ILE A 2 -7.61 -5.25 -8.85
N PRO A 3 -7.46 -5.24 -7.51
CA PRO A 3 -8.24 -6.11 -6.64
C PRO A 3 -9.73 -5.89 -6.92
N PRO A 4 -10.54 -6.97 -6.93
CA PRO A 4 -11.97 -6.82 -7.10
C PRO A 4 -12.52 -5.85 -6.04
N SER A 5 -13.31 -4.88 -6.49
CA SER A 5 -13.74 -3.75 -5.67
C SER A 5 -14.52 -4.16 -4.41
N TYR A 6 -15.14 -5.35 -4.42
CA TYR A 6 -15.90 -5.88 -3.29
C TYR A 6 -15.06 -6.13 -2.05
N VAL A 7 -13.77 -6.50 -2.17
CA VAL A 7 -12.90 -6.80 -1.00
C VAL A 7 -12.79 -5.61 -0.05
N TRP A 8 -12.85 -4.40 -0.59
CA TRP A 8 -12.75 -3.18 0.21
C TRP A 8 -14.01 -2.85 1.00
N GLU A 9 -15.12 -3.57 0.79
CA GLU A 9 -16.34 -3.37 1.59
C GLU A 9 -16.12 -3.76 3.03
N GLU A 10 -15.29 -4.78 3.22
CA GLU A 10 -14.97 -5.30 4.55
C GLU A 10 -14.41 -4.21 5.46
N ILE A 11 -13.74 -3.19 4.90
CA ILE A 11 -13.30 -2.03 5.67
C ILE A 11 -14.49 -1.27 6.26
N LEU A 12 -15.58 -1.08 5.51
CA LEU A 12 -16.79 -0.43 6.03
C LEU A 12 -17.43 -1.29 7.13
N HIS A 13 -17.43 -2.61 6.99
CA HIS A 13 -17.98 -3.51 8.01
C HIS A 13 -17.12 -3.52 9.29
N CYS A 14 -15.80 -3.53 9.16
CA CYS A 14 -14.85 -3.45 10.27
C CYS A 14 -14.83 -2.08 10.96
N LEU A 15 -15.07 -1.00 10.21
CA LEU A 15 -15.04 0.39 10.69
C LEU A 15 -16.41 1.05 10.52
N PRO A 16 -17.37 0.79 11.41
CA PRO A 16 -18.77 1.17 11.18
C PRO A 16 -19.05 2.68 11.19
N HIS A 17 -18.09 3.49 11.64
CA HIS A 17 -18.18 4.95 11.61
C HIS A 17 -17.71 5.56 10.29
N VAL A 18 -17.04 4.80 9.42
CA VAL A 18 -16.62 5.26 8.10
C VAL A 18 -17.85 5.36 7.21
N LYS A 19 -18.19 6.59 6.79
CA LYS A 19 -19.31 6.85 5.86
C LYS A 19 -18.90 6.90 4.41
N LYS A 20 -17.64 7.25 4.14
CA LYS A 20 -17.10 7.37 2.79
C LYS A 20 -15.70 6.79 2.77
N LEU A 21 -15.50 5.78 1.94
CA LEU A 21 -14.20 5.15 1.71
C LEU A 21 -13.74 5.50 0.30
N ARG A 22 -12.66 6.28 0.20
CA ARG A 22 -11.99 6.63 -1.06
C ARG A 22 -10.73 5.80 -1.20
N ILE A 23 -10.57 5.14 -2.33
CA ILE A 23 -9.42 4.29 -2.63
C ILE A 23 -8.79 4.82 -3.91
N LEU A 24 -7.53 5.22 -3.82
CA LEU A 24 -6.72 5.61 -4.96
C LEU A 24 -5.69 4.52 -5.20
N TYR A 25 -5.71 3.96 -6.40
CA TYR A 25 -4.64 3.10 -6.89
C TYR A 25 -3.66 3.93 -7.70
N CYS A 26 -2.37 3.82 -7.38
CA CYS A 26 -1.29 4.33 -8.21
C CYS A 26 -0.48 3.14 -8.70
N ALA A 27 -0.45 2.94 -10.01
CA ALA A 27 0.20 1.79 -10.62
C ALA A 27 0.89 2.22 -11.93
N PRO A 28 2.23 2.35 -11.94
CA PRO A 28 2.99 2.78 -13.12
C PRO A 28 2.73 1.92 -14.36
N ASP A 29 2.66 0.59 -14.17
CA ASP A 29 2.56 -0.39 -15.27
C ASP A 29 1.15 -0.98 -15.43
N CYS A 30 0.10 -0.25 -15.03
CA CYS A 30 -1.25 -0.77 -15.14
C CYS A 30 -1.77 -0.69 -16.58
N PRO A 31 -2.25 -1.81 -17.18
CA PRO A 31 -2.75 -1.83 -18.55
C PRO A 31 -4.16 -1.23 -18.69
N ALA A 32 -4.80 -0.85 -17.59
CA ALA A 32 -6.14 -0.24 -17.60
C ALA A 32 -6.07 1.25 -17.92
N ALA A 33 -7.17 1.82 -18.41
CA ALA A 33 -7.27 3.27 -18.61
C ALA A 33 -7.32 3.99 -17.24
N PRO A 34 -6.65 5.14 -17.08
CA PRO A 34 -6.80 5.98 -15.90
C PRO A 34 -8.26 6.42 -15.75
N THR A 35 -8.70 6.63 -14.51
CA THR A 35 -10.03 7.19 -14.25
C THR A 35 -9.96 8.71 -14.17
N THR A 36 -10.96 9.39 -14.72
CA THR A 36 -11.18 10.82 -14.45
C THR A 36 -11.94 10.97 -13.14
N GLY A 37 -11.23 11.32 -12.06
CA GLY A 37 -11.81 11.44 -10.73
C GLY A 37 -12.12 10.09 -10.08
N TYR A 38 -13.06 10.10 -9.14
CA TYR A 38 -13.49 8.91 -8.40
C TYR A 38 -14.79 8.36 -8.96
N LEU A 39 -14.82 7.06 -9.18
CA LEU A 39 -15.99 6.30 -9.61
C LEU A 39 -16.67 5.68 -8.39
N SER A 40 -18.00 5.78 -8.34
CA SER A 40 -18.80 5.11 -7.31
C SER A 40 -18.90 3.62 -7.63
N VAL A 41 -18.79 2.81 -6.58
CA VAL A 41 -18.88 1.35 -6.65
C VAL A 41 -20.10 0.89 -5.87
N GLU A 42 -20.77 -0.14 -6.40
CA GLU A 42 -21.91 -0.76 -5.72
C GLU A 42 -21.52 -1.26 -4.32
N ASN A 43 -22.44 -1.09 -3.37
CA ASN A 43 -22.32 -1.54 -1.99
C ASN A 43 -23.40 -2.59 -1.69
N CYS A 44 -23.18 -3.42 -0.68
CA CYS A 44 -24.21 -4.33 -0.17
C CYS A 44 -25.42 -3.55 0.38
N PRO A 45 -26.60 -4.19 0.50
CA PRO A 45 -27.81 -3.53 0.98
C PRO A 45 -27.67 -2.86 2.36
N GLU A 46 -26.86 -3.43 3.26
CA GLU A 46 -26.64 -2.87 4.59
C GLU A 46 -25.80 -1.59 4.54
N CYS A 47 -24.73 -1.57 3.74
CA CYS A 47 -23.94 -0.35 3.55
C CYS A 47 -24.77 0.75 2.88
N ILE A 48 -25.63 0.40 1.93
CA ILE A 48 -26.58 1.34 1.30
C ILE A 48 -27.58 1.89 2.33
N SER A 49 -28.20 1.03 3.13
CA SER A 49 -29.20 1.44 4.15
C SER A 49 -28.61 2.41 5.18
N GLN A 50 -27.31 2.28 5.46
CA GLN A 50 -26.57 3.15 6.37
C GLN A 50 -25.96 4.39 5.71
N ASN A 51 -26.31 4.66 4.45
CA ASN A 51 -25.82 5.76 3.63
C ASN A 51 -24.28 5.81 3.56
N ARG A 52 -23.66 4.65 3.28
CA ARG A 52 -22.22 4.53 3.11
C ARG A 52 -21.85 4.46 1.65
N GLU A 53 -20.72 5.06 1.29
CA GLU A 53 -20.23 5.18 -0.08
C GLU A 53 -18.81 4.63 -0.22
N ARG A 54 -18.55 3.86 -1.29
CA ARG A 54 -17.20 3.49 -1.72
C ARG A 54 -16.90 4.13 -3.06
N LEU A 55 -15.72 4.72 -3.14
CA LEU A 55 -15.23 5.43 -4.31
C LEU A 55 -13.84 4.91 -4.68
N ILE A 56 -13.62 4.64 -5.96
CA ILE A 56 -12.35 4.15 -6.48
C ILE A 56 -11.83 5.09 -7.57
N SER A 57 -10.51 5.34 -7.55
CA SER A 57 -9.80 6.02 -8.62
C SER A 57 -8.52 5.26 -8.96
N LEU A 58 -8.13 5.29 -10.23
CA LEU A 58 -6.89 4.71 -10.75
C LEU A 58 -6.06 5.80 -11.43
N HIS A 59 -4.85 5.97 -10.95
CA HIS A 59 -3.80 6.77 -11.55
C HIS A 59 -2.72 5.86 -12.15
N ILE A 60 -2.39 6.08 -13.42
CA ILE A 60 -1.29 5.39 -14.11
C ILE A 60 -0.03 6.21 -13.89
N GLY A 61 0.85 5.72 -13.04
CA GLY A 61 2.03 6.44 -12.58
C GLY A 61 2.32 6.17 -11.12
N THR A 62 3.39 6.77 -10.62
CA THR A 62 3.74 6.70 -9.20
C THR A 62 2.84 7.62 -8.39
N TYR A 63 2.81 7.41 -7.06
CA TYR A 63 2.04 8.30 -6.20
C TYR A 63 2.58 9.73 -6.16
N HIS A 64 3.90 9.92 -6.25
CA HIS A 64 4.48 11.26 -6.28
C HIS A 64 4.16 11.99 -7.60
N ASP A 65 4.03 11.28 -8.73
CA ASP A 65 3.58 11.89 -9.98
C ASP A 65 2.10 12.27 -9.91
N TYR A 66 1.27 11.47 -9.22
CA TYR A 66 -0.13 11.86 -8.94
C TYR A 66 -0.21 13.18 -8.17
N LEU A 67 0.58 13.33 -7.10
CA LEU A 67 0.63 14.55 -6.28
C LEU A 67 1.05 15.79 -7.06
N ASP A 68 1.88 15.61 -8.09
CA ASP A 68 2.38 16.69 -8.95
C ASP A 68 1.45 16.96 -10.16
N SER A 69 0.38 16.17 -10.33
CA SER A 69 -0.55 16.27 -11.46
C SER A 69 -1.79 17.13 -11.15
N ASP A 70 -2.44 17.64 -12.20
CA ASP A 70 -3.71 18.37 -12.10
C ASP A 70 -4.89 17.52 -11.56
N ASN A 71 -4.72 16.19 -11.48
CA ASN A 71 -5.72 15.28 -10.94
C ASN A 71 -5.70 15.20 -9.40
N PHE A 72 -4.69 15.77 -8.75
CA PHE A 72 -4.64 15.82 -7.30
C PHE A 72 -5.60 16.89 -6.78
N ASP A 73 -6.59 16.46 -6.00
CA ASP A 73 -7.63 17.35 -5.45
C ASP A 73 -7.21 18.05 -4.14
N GLY A 74 -5.93 17.93 -3.75
CA GLY A 74 -5.40 18.47 -2.51
C GLY A 74 -5.76 17.65 -1.26
N THR A 75 -6.51 16.55 -1.39
CA THR A 75 -6.92 15.75 -0.24
C THR A 75 -5.79 14.84 0.23
N LYS A 76 -5.34 15.04 1.46
CA LYS A 76 -4.40 14.14 2.15
C LYS A 76 -5.08 12.78 2.43
N PRO A 77 -4.43 11.64 2.16
CA PRO A 77 -4.98 10.33 2.51
C PRO A 77 -4.93 10.07 4.02
N ASP A 78 -5.85 9.25 4.53
CA ASP A 78 -5.85 8.79 5.93
C ASP A 78 -4.84 7.66 6.17
N LEU A 79 -4.53 6.87 5.13
CA LEU A 79 -3.60 5.74 5.17
C LEU A 79 -2.96 5.55 3.79
N VAL A 80 -1.65 5.25 3.78
CA VAL A 80 -0.93 4.79 2.57
C VAL A 80 -0.52 3.32 2.76
N VAL A 81 -0.72 2.50 1.74
CA VAL A 81 -0.35 1.09 1.76
C VAL A 81 0.44 0.73 0.52
N GLY A 82 1.60 0.10 0.72
CA GLY A 82 2.41 -0.51 -0.34
C GLY A 82 2.47 -2.01 -0.11
N PHE A 83 2.01 -2.80 -1.07
CA PHE A 83 2.02 -4.25 -0.93
C PHE A 83 3.25 -4.87 -1.60
N ASN A 84 4.01 -5.67 -0.84
CA ASN A 84 5.20 -6.41 -1.28
C ASN A 84 6.11 -5.52 -2.15
N THR A 85 6.55 -4.41 -1.56
CA THR A 85 7.04 -3.26 -2.31
C THR A 85 8.39 -3.47 -2.97
N GLY A 86 9.23 -4.36 -2.42
CA GLY A 86 10.59 -4.60 -2.92
C GLY A 86 11.41 -3.32 -3.08
N ILE A 87 11.22 -2.32 -2.20
CA ILE A 87 11.80 -0.97 -2.41
C ILE A 87 13.33 -0.99 -2.44
N HIS A 88 13.95 -2.01 -1.85
CA HIS A 88 15.39 -2.23 -1.83
C HIS A 88 15.98 -2.83 -3.12
N GLU A 89 15.18 -3.43 -3.99
CA GLU A 89 15.67 -4.17 -5.17
C GLU A 89 15.74 -3.29 -6.41
N GLU A 90 14.59 -2.77 -6.85
CA GLU A 90 14.44 -2.02 -8.10
C GLU A 90 13.76 -0.66 -7.85
N GLU A 91 14.09 0.32 -8.70
CA GLU A 91 13.50 1.66 -8.68
C GLU A 91 13.58 2.40 -7.32
N SER A 92 14.59 2.09 -6.49
CA SER A 92 14.72 2.66 -5.15
C SER A 92 14.65 4.20 -5.15
N GLU A 93 15.20 4.88 -6.17
CA GLU A 93 15.08 6.34 -6.30
C GLU A 93 13.63 6.82 -6.43
N ARG A 94 12.79 6.13 -7.21
CA ARG A 94 11.37 6.48 -7.38
C ARG A 94 10.60 6.20 -6.09
N TRP A 95 10.89 5.09 -5.42
CA TRP A 95 10.31 4.78 -4.12
C TRP A 95 10.70 5.79 -3.06
N LEU A 96 11.98 6.18 -2.99
CA LEU A 96 12.45 7.21 -2.07
C LEU A 96 11.70 8.52 -2.29
N ARG A 97 11.46 8.94 -3.54
CA ARG A 97 10.64 10.13 -3.84
C ARG A 97 9.20 9.95 -3.36
N THR A 98 8.56 8.81 -3.57
CA THR A 98 7.22 8.52 -3.04
C THR A 98 7.18 8.61 -1.51
N ILE A 99 8.11 7.93 -0.84
CA ILE A 99 8.17 7.87 0.63
C ILE A 99 8.41 9.29 1.18
N ASP A 100 9.35 10.04 0.60
CA ASP A 100 9.64 11.42 1.02
C ASP A 100 8.37 12.31 1.02
N ARG A 101 7.56 12.24 -0.05
CA ARG A 101 6.28 12.97 -0.15
C ARG A 101 5.26 12.49 0.88
N VAL A 102 5.21 11.19 1.16
CA VAL A 102 4.30 10.61 2.18
C VAL A 102 4.71 11.03 3.59
N LEU A 103 6.02 11.10 3.87
CA LEU A 103 6.55 11.58 5.15
C LEU A 103 6.24 13.07 5.37
N ASP A 104 6.32 13.91 4.33
CA ASP A 104 5.90 15.32 4.40
C ASP A 104 4.44 15.47 4.83
N MET A 105 3.58 14.58 4.33
CA MET A 105 2.15 14.62 4.65
C MET A 105 1.85 14.12 6.07
N GLN A 106 2.78 13.44 6.76
CA GLN A 106 2.54 12.82 8.08
C GLN A 106 1.33 11.88 8.04
N VAL A 107 1.31 10.96 7.08
CA VAL A 107 0.27 9.93 6.94
C VAL A 107 0.80 8.60 7.49
N PRO A 108 0.01 7.87 8.29
CA PRO A 108 0.33 6.49 8.64
C PRO A 108 0.53 5.65 7.39
N THR A 109 1.67 4.94 7.31
CA THR A 109 2.06 4.19 6.12
C THR A 109 2.42 2.76 6.51
N VAL A 110 1.90 1.81 5.74
CA VAL A 110 2.16 0.37 5.91
C VAL A 110 2.73 -0.19 4.62
N PHE A 111 3.97 -0.66 4.67
CA PHE A 111 4.54 -1.47 3.59
C PHE A 111 4.57 -2.93 4.00
N THR A 112 4.39 -3.84 3.04
CA THR A 112 4.55 -5.27 3.26
C THR A 112 5.68 -5.86 2.43
N ALA A 113 6.18 -7.02 2.86
CA ALA A 113 7.26 -7.77 2.23
C ALA A 113 6.99 -9.29 2.32
N PHE A 114 7.58 -10.05 1.40
CA PHE A 114 7.46 -11.51 1.37
C PHE A 114 8.35 -12.20 2.41
N HIS A 115 9.54 -11.64 2.65
CA HIS A 115 10.54 -12.21 3.57
C HIS A 115 11.00 -11.20 4.60
N LEU A 116 11.51 -11.69 5.73
CA LEU A 116 12.06 -10.83 6.78
C LEU A 116 13.27 -10.04 6.27
N ASP A 117 14.14 -10.69 5.49
CA ASP A 117 15.35 -10.04 4.96
C ASP A 117 15.00 -8.88 4.03
N GLU A 118 14.03 -9.07 3.13
CA GLU A 118 13.48 -7.98 2.30
C GLU A 118 12.92 -6.87 3.18
N ALA A 119 12.12 -7.21 4.20
CA ALA A 119 11.54 -6.21 5.09
C ALA A 119 12.60 -5.37 5.84
N LEU A 120 13.71 -6.01 6.24
CA LEU A 120 14.84 -5.34 6.90
C LEU A 120 15.62 -4.42 5.95
N LEU A 121 15.81 -4.85 4.70
CA LEU A 121 16.45 -4.04 3.66
C LEU A 121 15.56 -2.84 3.29
N ASP A 122 14.27 -3.06 3.08
CA ASP A 122 13.26 -2.02 2.84
C ASP A 122 13.25 -1.00 4.01
N MET A 123 13.20 -1.49 5.26
CA MET A 123 13.22 -0.63 6.43
C MET A 123 14.50 0.23 6.51
N THR A 124 15.63 -0.26 6.02
CA THR A 124 16.89 0.52 6.00
C THR A 124 16.74 1.76 5.12
N LEU A 125 16.09 1.66 3.98
CA LEU A 125 15.79 2.82 3.12
C LEU A 125 14.84 3.81 3.80
N VAL A 126 13.80 3.31 4.46
CA VAL A 126 12.85 4.16 5.21
C VAL A 126 13.56 4.88 6.38
N LYS A 127 14.52 4.23 7.04
CA LYS A 127 15.36 4.84 8.09
C LYS A 127 16.29 5.93 7.56
N ILE A 128 16.85 5.78 6.36
CA ILE A 128 17.68 6.83 5.72
C ILE A 128 16.88 8.13 5.53
N LEU A 129 15.58 8.01 5.22
CA LEU A 129 14.66 9.14 5.09
C LEU A 129 14.19 9.73 6.44
N ARG A 130 14.77 9.26 7.56
CA ARG A 130 14.45 9.68 8.93
C ARG A 130 12.98 9.50 9.29
N ALA A 131 12.32 8.50 8.71
CA ALA A 131 10.94 8.22 9.06
C ALA A 131 10.81 7.84 10.54
N ASN A 132 9.68 8.20 11.15
CA ASN A 132 9.31 7.68 12.45
C ASN A 132 8.71 6.29 12.29
N ILE A 133 9.60 5.31 12.34
CA ILE A 133 9.25 3.89 12.38
C ILE A 133 8.46 3.62 13.67
N MET A 134 7.27 3.04 13.52
CA MET A 134 6.37 2.69 14.61
C MET A 134 6.70 1.29 15.16
N ASP A 135 7.07 0.37 14.26
CA ASP A 135 7.49 -0.99 14.56
C ASP A 135 8.93 -1.22 14.05
N ASP A 136 9.90 -1.34 14.96
CA ASP A 136 11.31 -1.64 14.64
C ASP A 136 11.79 -2.78 15.56
N PRO A 137 12.03 -4.01 15.06
CA PRO A 137 12.12 -4.45 13.65
C PRO A 137 10.75 -4.65 12.96
N PRO A 138 10.72 -4.99 11.63
CA PRO A 138 9.49 -5.34 10.94
C PRO A 138 8.75 -6.47 11.67
N THR A 139 7.41 -6.41 11.66
CA THR A 139 6.56 -7.35 12.38
C THR A 139 5.93 -8.36 11.44
N LEU A 140 5.70 -9.58 11.91
CA LEU A 140 4.97 -10.59 11.14
C LEU A 140 3.51 -10.15 11.00
N ASN A 141 3.00 -10.09 9.78
CA ASN A 141 1.62 -9.72 9.53
C ASN A 141 0.67 -10.83 10.07
N PRO A 142 -0.24 -10.52 11.01
CA PRO A 142 -1.19 -11.49 11.54
C PRO A 142 -2.24 -11.92 10.49
N PHE A 143 -2.37 -11.16 9.40
CA PHE A 143 -3.29 -11.41 8.28
C PHE A 143 -2.58 -11.85 7.00
N ARG A 144 -1.31 -12.27 7.10
CA ARG A 144 -0.56 -12.80 5.94
C ARG A 144 -1.26 -13.99 5.29
N ASP A 145 -0.93 -14.22 4.03
CA ASP A 145 -1.36 -15.42 3.31
C ASP A 145 -0.90 -16.69 4.06
N ARG A 146 -1.70 -17.76 3.96
CA ARG A 146 -1.38 -19.08 4.48
C ARG A 146 -0.83 -20.01 3.40
N HIS A 147 -0.89 -19.62 2.12
CA HIS A 147 -0.34 -20.40 1.03
C HIS A 147 1.15 -20.14 0.86
N GLU A 148 1.93 -21.21 0.93
CA GLU A 148 3.37 -21.18 0.67
C GLU A 148 3.61 -21.29 -0.84
N CYS A 149 4.23 -20.27 -1.41
CA CYS A 149 4.71 -20.25 -2.78
C CYS A 149 6.19 -20.61 -2.82
N ILE A 150 6.65 -21.31 -3.85
CA ILE A 150 8.08 -21.57 -4.05
C ILE A 150 8.72 -20.34 -4.69
N ASP A 151 9.77 -19.81 -4.07
CA ASP A 151 10.63 -18.82 -4.70
C ASP A 151 11.47 -19.52 -5.77
N SER A 152 11.21 -19.22 -7.04
CA SER A 152 11.95 -19.81 -8.17
C SER A 152 13.31 -19.13 -8.41
N GLN A 153 13.56 -17.98 -7.78
CA GLN A 153 14.80 -17.22 -7.89
C GLN A 153 15.82 -17.58 -6.81
N GLN A 154 15.79 -18.82 -6.30
CA GLN A 154 16.76 -19.33 -5.32
C GLN A 154 18.20 -18.96 -5.72
N THR A 155 18.77 -17.97 -5.04
CA THR A 155 20.21 -17.77 -5.02
C THR A 155 20.80 -18.75 -4.00
N LYS A 156 22.07 -19.11 -4.17
CA LYS A 156 22.77 -20.05 -3.26
C LYS A 156 22.84 -19.57 -1.79
N GLU A 157 22.39 -18.35 -1.51
CA GLU A 157 22.51 -17.66 -0.23
C GLU A 157 21.18 -17.59 0.54
N ARG A 158 20.02 -17.82 -0.10
CA ARG A 158 18.71 -17.93 0.57
C ARG A 158 18.36 -19.40 0.77
N THR A 159 18.32 -19.85 2.03
CA THR A 159 17.98 -21.23 2.39
C THR A 159 16.49 -21.53 2.39
N ASP A 160 15.66 -20.49 2.28
CA ASP A 160 14.23 -20.55 2.51
C ASP A 160 13.53 -20.35 1.17
N GLY A 161 13.40 -21.41 0.39
CA GLY A 161 12.82 -21.39 -0.96
C GLY A 161 11.30 -21.17 -0.99
N PHE A 162 10.70 -20.64 0.08
CA PHE A 162 9.25 -20.45 0.20
C PHE A 162 8.91 -19.05 0.69
N TYR A 163 7.83 -18.48 0.16
CA TYR A 163 7.30 -17.18 0.57
C TYR A 163 5.78 -17.21 0.72
N GLN A 164 5.25 -16.26 1.48
CA GLN A 164 3.80 -16.03 1.64
C GLN A 164 3.49 -14.57 1.31
N GLY A 165 2.36 -14.31 0.65
CA GLY A 165 1.94 -12.95 0.33
C GLY A 165 1.72 -12.09 1.58
N ASN A 166 2.22 -10.85 1.55
CA ASN A 166 2.07 -9.87 2.63
C ASN A 166 2.55 -10.38 4.00
N MET A 167 3.69 -11.09 4.03
CA MET A 167 4.15 -11.82 5.22
C MET A 167 4.59 -10.91 6.37
N TYR A 168 5.34 -9.85 6.06
CA TYR A 168 5.87 -8.90 7.04
C TYR A 168 5.31 -7.50 6.80
N CYS A 169 5.22 -6.70 7.86
CA CYS A 169 4.79 -5.31 7.83
C CYS A 169 5.90 -4.37 8.33
N ILE A 170 6.02 -3.22 7.66
CA ILE A 170 6.84 -2.08 8.05
C ILE A 170 5.89 -0.90 8.26
N LEU A 171 5.80 -0.42 9.51
CA LEU A 171 4.91 0.68 9.89
C LEU A 171 5.70 1.95 10.19
N PHE A 172 5.33 3.06 9.56
CA PHE A 172 5.98 4.35 9.76
C PHE A 172 5.04 5.54 9.51
N CYS A 173 5.39 6.71 10.05
CA CYS A 173 4.60 7.94 9.84
C CYS A 173 5.43 9.21 10.07
N GLY A 174 5.58 10.06 9.06
CA GLY A 174 6.30 11.33 9.21
C GLY A 174 7.79 11.19 9.56
N ARG A 175 8.50 12.30 9.79
CA ARG A 175 9.94 12.28 10.14
C ARG A 175 10.15 12.38 11.66
N ARG A 176 11.24 11.77 12.16
CA ARG A 176 11.75 11.93 13.54
C ARG A 176 12.54 13.21 13.70
#